data_AF-A0A9D7QUH1-F1
#
_entry.id   AF-A0A9D7QUH1-F1
#
_cell.length_a   1.000
_cell.length_b   1.000
_cell.length_c   1.000
_cell.angle_alpha   90.00
_cell.angle_beta   90.00
_cell.angle_gamma   90.00
#
_symmetry.space_group_name_H-M   'P 1'
#
loop_
_entity.id
_entity.type
_entity.pdbx_description
1 polymer ?
#
loop_
_entity_poly.entity_id
_entity_poly.type
_entity_poly.pdbx_seq_one_letter_code
_entity_poly.pdbx_strand_id
1 'polypeptide(L)'
;MKTLTLMLLFIASASKLIAQPESSLNELLSICRKAKTESEDNARFIKQFWKAEEPRYADAIKMYNSARAEFDEWIEFYKLETTMAIENKSYTIKEDLLKTKIDDALSAVNKFNSYYYNDGENNASVARNNGPIVPIINVSSCFDAALGTIKFIHGAKKEKQEQMKKELYEKLERYQLVVFNEIK
;
A
#
# COMPACT_ATOMS: atom_id res chain seq x y z
N MET A 1 15.99 40.76 41.16
CA MET A 1 16.29 40.29 39.80
C MET A 1 16.27 38.76 39.78
N LYS A 2 15.17 38.14 39.34
CA LYS A 2 15.09 36.70 39.04
C LYS A 2 14.09 36.49 37.90
N THR A 3 14.51 36.83 36.69
CA THR A 3 13.79 36.55 35.44
C THR A 3 14.79 35.92 34.49
N LEU A 4 15.03 34.61 34.61
CA LEU A 4 15.69 33.84 33.54
C LEU A 4 15.59 32.33 33.74
N THR A 5 14.39 31.79 34.00
CA THR A 5 14.22 30.32 34.09
C THR A 5 12.88 29.87 33.55
N LEU A 6 12.46 30.44 32.41
CA LEU A 6 11.21 30.04 31.76
C LEU A 6 11.29 30.03 30.23
N MET A 7 12.44 29.64 29.65
CA MET A 7 12.61 29.65 28.19
C MET A 7 13.38 28.46 27.61
N LEU A 8 13.34 27.29 28.26
CA LEU A 8 14.06 26.08 27.80
C LEU A 8 13.21 24.80 27.79
N LEU A 9 11.90 24.91 27.53
CA LEU A 9 10.99 23.75 27.46
C LEU A 9 10.22 23.61 26.14
N PHE A 10 10.67 24.28 25.06
CA PHE A 10 9.95 24.31 23.78
C PHE A 10 10.70 23.76 22.56
N ILE A 11 11.72 22.90 22.73
CA ILE A 11 12.52 22.38 21.60
C ILE A 11 12.46 20.84 21.45
N ALA A 12 11.91 20.10 22.41
CA ALA A 12 11.85 18.63 22.32
C ALA A 12 10.67 18.07 21.49
N SER A 13 9.70 18.90 21.08
CA SER A 13 8.47 18.46 20.39
C SER A 13 8.53 18.56 18.86
N ALA A 14 9.48 19.32 18.31
CA ALA A 14 9.55 19.57 16.86
C ALA A 14 10.24 18.42 16.10
N SER A 15 11.23 17.75 16.71
CA SER A 15 11.97 16.66 16.08
C SER A 15 11.21 15.33 16.05
N LYS A 16 10.36 15.05 17.04
CA LYS A 16 9.48 13.87 17.02
C LYS A 16 8.40 13.95 15.93
N LEU A 17 7.91 15.17 15.64
CA LEU A 17 6.90 15.41 14.62
C LEU A 17 7.44 15.32 13.18
N ILE A 18 8.76 15.33 12.97
CA ILE A 18 9.38 15.19 11.64
C ILE A 18 9.77 13.73 11.35
N ALA A 19 10.05 12.93 12.40
CA ALA A 19 10.39 11.52 12.25
C ALA A 19 9.16 10.61 11.96
N GLN A 20 8.01 10.90 12.58
CA GLN A 20 6.78 10.12 12.35
C GLN A 20 6.25 10.21 10.89
N PRO A 21 6.24 11.38 10.24
CA PRO A 21 5.66 11.48 8.90
C PRO A 21 6.45 10.81 7.79
N GLU A 22 7.79 10.84 7.85
CA GLU A 22 8.62 10.07 6.92
C GLU A 22 8.43 8.57 7.16
N SER A 23 8.22 8.15 8.42
CA SER A 23 7.94 6.75 8.73
C SER A 23 6.60 6.28 8.15
N SER A 24 5.54 7.10 8.22
CA SER A 24 4.22 6.75 7.65
C SER A 24 4.25 6.63 6.13
N LEU A 25 4.90 7.56 5.43
CA LEU A 25 5.05 7.46 3.97
C LEU A 25 5.87 6.23 3.59
N ASN A 26 6.99 5.98 4.28
CA ASN A 26 7.83 4.83 4.00
C ASN A 26 7.10 3.50 4.26
N GLU A 27 6.27 3.43 5.30
CA GLU A 27 5.45 2.26 5.60
C GLU A 27 4.38 2.02 4.52
N LEU A 28 3.66 3.06 4.09
CA LEU A 28 2.70 2.99 2.99
C LEU A 28 3.36 2.45 1.71
N LEU A 29 4.50 3.04 1.32
CA LEU A 29 5.20 2.63 0.10
C LEU A 29 5.81 1.23 0.22
N SER A 30 6.28 0.84 1.41
CA SER A 30 6.77 -0.52 1.68
C SER A 30 5.65 -1.55 1.50
N ILE A 31 4.46 -1.24 2.01
CA ILE A 31 3.27 -2.07 1.86
C ILE A 31 2.88 -2.22 0.38
N CYS A 32 2.77 -1.11 -0.35
CA CYS A 32 2.42 -1.14 -1.77
C CYS A 32 3.47 -1.91 -2.60
N ARG A 33 4.76 -1.70 -2.30
CA ARG A 33 5.86 -2.44 -2.93
C ARG A 33 5.73 -3.94 -2.68
N LYS A 34 5.46 -4.34 -1.42
CA LYS A 34 5.31 -5.75 -1.06
C LYS A 34 4.13 -6.39 -1.79
N ALA A 35 2.99 -5.70 -1.85
CA ALA A 35 1.81 -6.14 -2.62
C ALA A 35 2.17 -6.43 -4.07
N LYS A 36 2.87 -5.50 -4.72
CA LYS A 36 3.31 -5.63 -6.11
C LYS A 36 4.29 -6.78 -6.30
N THR A 37 5.39 -6.77 -5.55
CA THR A 37 6.48 -7.74 -5.72
C THR A 37 5.97 -9.16 -5.53
N GLU A 38 5.26 -9.45 -4.45
CA GLU A 38 4.80 -10.81 -4.18
C GLU A 38 3.74 -11.28 -5.18
N SER A 39 2.79 -10.41 -5.54
CA SER A 39 1.74 -10.77 -6.50
C SER A 39 2.31 -11.01 -7.91
N GLU A 40 3.22 -10.16 -8.37
CA GLU A 40 3.85 -10.32 -9.69
C GLU A 40 4.86 -11.47 -9.71
N ASP A 41 5.58 -11.74 -8.61
CA ASP A 41 6.41 -12.95 -8.47
C ASP A 41 5.54 -14.22 -8.58
N ASN A 42 4.46 -14.31 -7.79
CA ASN A 42 3.56 -15.46 -7.80
C ASN A 42 2.89 -15.64 -9.18
N ALA A 43 2.49 -14.56 -9.83
CA ALA A 43 1.97 -14.61 -11.20
C ALA A 43 3.03 -15.11 -12.20
N ARG A 44 4.30 -14.67 -12.09
CA ARG A 44 5.41 -15.20 -12.90
C ARG A 44 5.61 -16.70 -12.68
N PHE A 45 5.58 -17.15 -11.42
CA PHE A 45 5.65 -18.58 -11.12
C PHE A 45 4.50 -19.37 -11.75
N ILE A 46 3.27 -18.87 -11.65
CA ILE A 46 2.11 -19.48 -12.31
C ILE A 46 2.33 -19.57 -13.82
N LYS A 47 2.77 -18.48 -14.48
CA LYS A 47 3.05 -18.48 -15.93
C LYS A 47 4.14 -19.48 -16.32
N GLN A 48 5.13 -19.69 -15.47
CA GLN A 48 6.26 -20.56 -15.75
C GLN A 48 5.95 -22.05 -15.52
N PHE A 49 5.15 -22.36 -14.49
CA PHE A 49 5.03 -23.72 -13.98
C PHE A 49 3.64 -24.36 -14.14
N TRP A 50 2.59 -23.58 -14.36
CA TRP A 50 1.23 -24.10 -14.55
C TRP A 50 0.90 -24.16 -16.04
N LYS A 51 0.12 -25.18 -16.44
CA LYS A 51 -0.29 -25.32 -17.84
C LYS A 51 -1.50 -24.43 -18.10
N ALA A 52 -1.50 -23.74 -19.24
CA ALA A 52 -2.56 -22.78 -19.57
C ALA A 52 -3.94 -23.44 -19.74
N GLU A 53 -3.99 -24.73 -20.06
CA GLU A 53 -5.26 -25.47 -20.19
C GLU A 53 -5.85 -25.90 -18.84
N GLU A 54 -5.09 -25.81 -17.75
CA GLU A 54 -5.57 -26.19 -16.42
C GLU A 54 -6.57 -25.15 -15.89
N PRO A 55 -7.74 -25.57 -15.36
CA PRO A 55 -8.72 -24.65 -14.77
C PRO A 55 -8.12 -23.71 -13.72
N ARG A 56 -7.16 -24.22 -12.91
CA ARG A 56 -6.47 -23.43 -11.90
C ARG A 56 -5.72 -22.23 -12.47
N TYR A 57 -5.25 -22.31 -13.72
CA TYR A 57 -4.55 -21.21 -14.39
C TYR A 57 -5.54 -20.09 -14.75
N ALA A 58 -6.71 -20.44 -15.30
CA ALA A 58 -7.77 -19.47 -15.57
C ALA A 58 -8.27 -18.80 -14.28
N ASP A 59 -8.41 -19.57 -13.20
CA ASP A 59 -8.79 -19.04 -11.89
C ASP A 59 -7.72 -18.09 -11.33
N ALA A 60 -6.42 -18.43 -11.47
CA ALA A 60 -5.32 -17.53 -11.10
C ALA A 60 -5.40 -16.19 -11.84
N ILE A 61 -5.62 -16.22 -13.16
CA ILE A 61 -5.76 -15.00 -13.97
C ILE A 61 -6.90 -14.14 -13.44
N LYS A 62 -8.06 -14.74 -13.18
CA LYS A 62 -9.23 -14.03 -12.69
C LYS A 62 -8.98 -13.41 -11.32
N MET A 63 -8.38 -14.17 -10.40
CA MET A 63 -8.07 -13.71 -9.05
C MET A 63 -7.04 -12.58 -9.05
N TYR A 64 -5.97 -12.72 -9.83
CA TYR A 64 -4.96 -11.69 -9.98
C TYR A 64 -5.55 -10.40 -10.57
N ASN A 65 -6.32 -10.49 -11.67
CA ASN A 65 -6.89 -9.30 -12.30
C ASN A 65 -7.96 -8.63 -11.41
N SER A 66 -8.64 -9.38 -10.56
CA SER A 66 -9.52 -8.82 -9.53
C SER A 66 -8.70 -8.08 -8.48
N ALA A 67 -7.62 -8.68 -7.96
CA ALA A 67 -6.71 -8.02 -7.02
C ALA A 67 -6.10 -6.74 -7.60
N ARG A 68 -5.69 -6.76 -8.88
CA ARG A 68 -5.23 -5.57 -9.61
C ARG A 68 -6.29 -4.46 -9.61
N ALA A 69 -7.52 -4.79 -9.99
CA ALA A 69 -8.59 -3.79 -10.09
C ALA A 69 -8.88 -3.12 -8.75
N GLU A 70 -9.02 -3.91 -7.67
CA GLU A 70 -9.24 -3.39 -6.31
C GLU A 70 -8.07 -2.53 -5.83
N PHE A 71 -6.83 -2.97 -6.12
CA PHE A 71 -5.62 -2.25 -5.75
C PHE A 71 -5.50 -0.92 -6.49
N ASP A 72 -5.74 -0.91 -7.81
CA ASP A 72 -5.74 0.31 -8.62
C ASP A 72 -6.85 1.28 -8.18
N GLU A 73 -8.05 0.78 -7.87
CA GLU A 73 -9.16 1.59 -7.37
C GLU A 73 -8.82 2.25 -6.02
N TRP A 74 -8.22 1.50 -5.08
CA TRP A 74 -7.75 2.06 -3.83
C TRP A 74 -6.72 3.18 -4.06
N ILE A 75 -5.72 2.97 -4.92
CA ILE A 75 -4.69 3.97 -5.21
C ILE A 75 -5.32 5.24 -5.78
N GLU A 76 -6.24 5.13 -6.74
CA GLU A 76 -6.93 6.28 -7.34
C GLU A 76 -7.82 7.00 -6.32
N PHE A 77 -8.55 6.27 -5.48
CA PHE A 77 -9.32 6.84 -4.38
C PHE A 77 -8.41 7.61 -3.42
N TYR A 78 -7.28 7.04 -3.03
CA TYR A 78 -6.33 7.67 -2.12
C TYR A 78 -5.69 8.95 -2.70
N LYS A 79 -5.35 8.95 -3.99
CA LYS A 79 -4.92 10.17 -4.70
C LYS A 79 -6.02 11.24 -4.65
N LEU A 80 -7.28 10.88 -4.94
CA LEU A 80 -8.38 11.84 -4.90
C LEU A 80 -8.57 12.44 -3.50
N GLU A 81 -8.62 11.60 -2.47
CA GLU A 81 -8.77 12.05 -1.08
C GLU A 81 -7.62 12.96 -0.65
N THR A 82 -6.39 12.65 -1.08
CA THR A 82 -5.20 13.50 -0.83
C THR A 82 -5.35 14.86 -1.50
N THR A 83 -5.75 14.90 -2.77
CA THR A 83 -6.00 16.15 -3.51
C THR A 83 -7.07 16.99 -2.82
N MET A 84 -8.21 16.38 -2.46
CA MET A 84 -9.32 17.07 -1.80
C MET A 84 -8.91 17.66 -0.44
N ALA A 85 -8.15 16.91 0.35
CA ALA A 85 -7.63 17.38 1.64
C ALA A 85 -6.70 18.59 1.46
N ILE A 86 -5.89 18.62 0.42
CA ILE A 86 -4.94 19.74 0.17
C ILE A 86 -5.66 20.98 -0.37
N GLU A 87 -6.59 20.79 -1.30
CA GLU A 87 -7.24 21.89 -2.02
C GLU A 87 -8.35 22.56 -1.21
N ASN A 88 -9.03 21.81 -0.35
CA ASN A 88 -10.14 22.31 0.47
C ASN A 88 -9.84 22.15 1.96
N LYS A 89 -9.56 23.27 2.65
CA LYS A 89 -9.27 23.29 4.09
C LYS A 89 -10.41 22.79 4.99
N SER A 90 -11.64 22.80 4.50
CA SER A 90 -12.80 22.31 5.26
C SER A 90 -13.12 20.85 4.93
N TYR A 91 -12.33 20.22 4.06
CA TYR A 91 -12.51 18.83 3.69
C TYR A 91 -12.24 17.92 4.88
N THR A 92 -13.16 16.99 5.12
CA THR A 92 -12.97 15.92 6.08
C THR A 92 -12.62 14.66 5.30
N ILE A 93 -11.46 14.08 5.60
CA ILE A 93 -11.01 12.82 4.99
C ILE A 93 -12.04 11.74 5.30
N LYS A 94 -12.44 10.97 4.29
CA LYS A 94 -13.42 9.87 4.46
C LYS A 94 -12.72 8.64 5.03
N GLU A 95 -12.37 8.68 6.31
CA GLU A 95 -11.57 7.63 6.97
C GLU A 95 -12.20 6.23 6.86
N ASP A 96 -13.51 6.09 7.06
CA ASP A 96 -14.21 4.79 6.94
C ASP A 96 -14.15 4.21 5.51
N LEU A 97 -14.33 5.06 4.50
CA LEU A 97 -14.27 4.64 3.10
C LEU A 97 -12.82 4.33 2.69
N LEU A 98 -11.85 5.11 3.17
CA LEU A 98 -10.43 4.84 2.96
C LEU A 98 -10.05 3.48 3.54
N LYS A 99 -10.48 3.18 4.77
CA LYS A 99 -10.26 1.89 5.40
C LYS A 99 -10.89 0.75 4.61
N THR A 100 -12.14 0.92 4.17
CA THR A 100 -12.85 -0.08 3.35
C THR A 100 -12.09 -0.37 2.06
N LYS A 101 -11.65 0.66 1.33
CA LYS A 101 -10.89 0.49 0.08
C LYS A 101 -9.54 -0.21 0.29
N ILE A 102 -8.85 0.09 1.39
CA ILE A 102 -7.62 -0.61 1.78
C ILE A 102 -7.92 -2.07 2.12
N ASP A 103 -8.98 -2.35 2.88
CA ASP A 103 -9.40 -3.71 3.23
C ASP A 103 -9.72 -4.54 1.98
N ASP A 104 -10.51 -4.00 1.05
CA ASP A 104 -10.90 -4.67 -0.19
C ASP A 104 -9.66 -5.01 -1.05
N ALA A 105 -8.80 -4.01 -1.29
CA ALA A 105 -7.59 -4.16 -2.07
C ALA A 105 -6.61 -5.18 -1.48
N LEU A 106 -6.28 -5.05 -0.19
CA LEU A 106 -5.31 -5.91 0.46
C LEU A 106 -5.86 -7.32 0.69
N SER A 107 -7.16 -7.46 0.92
CA SER A 107 -7.82 -8.77 1.00
C SER A 107 -7.79 -9.49 -0.35
N ALA A 108 -8.03 -8.79 -1.46
CA ALA A 108 -7.95 -9.37 -2.80
C ALA A 108 -6.52 -9.82 -3.15
N VAL A 109 -5.51 -8.99 -2.84
CA VAL A 109 -4.09 -9.35 -2.97
C VAL A 109 -3.74 -10.58 -2.12
N ASN A 110 -4.11 -10.58 -0.84
CA ASN A 110 -3.87 -11.71 0.06
C ASN A 110 -4.56 -12.99 -0.45
N LYS A 111 -5.77 -12.88 -1.01
CA LYS A 111 -6.52 -14.01 -1.56
C LYS A 111 -5.82 -14.62 -2.77
N PHE A 112 -5.31 -13.81 -3.70
CA PHE A 112 -4.53 -14.29 -4.85
C PHE A 112 -3.24 -14.99 -4.39
N ASN A 113 -2.47 -14.36 -3.51
CA ASN A 113 -1.21 -14.95 -3.06
C ASN A 113 -1.42 -16.24 -2.25
N SER A 114 -2.44 -16.28 -1.39
CA SER A 114 -2.81 -17.49 -0.65
C SER A 114 -3.28 -18.60 -1.59
N TYR A 115 -3.98 -18.28 -2.68
CA TYR A 115 -4.38 -19.25 -3.69
C TYR A 115 -3.17 -19.93 -4.33
N TYR A 116 -2.12 -19.17 -4.67
CA TYR A 116 -0.87 -19.75 -5.15
C TYR A 116 -0.17 -20.63 -4.09
N TYR A 117 -0.07 -20.18 -2.85
CA TYR A 117 0.61 -20.93 -1.79
C TYR A 117 -0.14 -22.21 -1.38
N ASN A 118 -1.46 -22.17 -1.33
CA ASN A 118 -2.32 -23.30 -0.91
C ASN A 118 -2.53 -24.37 -2.00
N ASP A 119 -2.11 -24.13 -3.26
CA ASP A 119 -2.02 -25.18 -4.30
C ASP A 119 -0.91 -26.23 -3.99
N GLY A 120 -0.34 -26.21 -2.78
CA GLY A 120 0.73 -27.08 -2.30
C GLY A 120 0.42 -28.57 -2.20
N GLU A 121 -0.77 -29.03 -2.58
CA GLU A 121 -1.09 -30.46 -2.62
C GLU A 121 -0.51 -31.18 -3.86
N ASN A 122 -0.03 -30.48 -4.90
CA ASN A 122 0.27 -31.14 -6.19
C ASN A 122 1.62 -30.85 -6.86
N ASN A 123 2.59 -30.17 -6.23
CA ASN A 123 3.92 -29.96 -6.86
C ASN A 123 5.09 -30.07 -5.87
N ALA A 124 5.71 -31.25 -5.84
CA ALA A 124 6.93 -31.55 -5.07
C ALA A 124 8.23 -31.04 -5.73
N SER A 125 8.18 -30.35 -6.87
CA SER A 125 9.38 -29.99 -7.66
C SER A 125 9.90 -28.57 -7.45
N VAL A 126 9.27 -27.77 -6.59
CA VAL A 126 9.78 -26.43 -6.23
C VAL A 126 10.10 -26.50 -4.74
N ALA A 127 11.39 -26.42 -4.39
CA ALA A 127 11.82 -26.29 -3.01
C ALA A 127 11.22 -25.01 -2.40
N ARG A 128 10.03 -25.14 -1.82
CA ARG A 128 9.32 -24.05 -1.18
C ARG A 128 10.02 -23.76 0.14
N ASN A 129 10.41 -22.50 0.35
CA ASN A 129 10.61 -22.00 1.70
C ASN A 129 9.26 -22.13 2.41
N ASN A 130 9.06 -23.25 3.11
CA ASN A 130 7.88 -23.59 3.92
C ASN A 130 7.85 -22.75 5.20
N GLY A 131 8.02 -21.43 5.06
CA GLY A 131 7.70 -20.49 6.12
C GLY A 131 6.18 -20.35 6.24
N PRO A 132 5.66 -19.98 7.42
CA PRO A 132 4.23 -19.72 7.60
C PRO A 132 3.73 -18.71 6.56
N ILE A 133 2.54 -18.96 5.99
CA ILE A 133 1.82 -18.02 5.14
C ILE A 133 1.36 -16.88 6.05
N VAL A 134 2.23 -15.90 6.28
CA VAL A 134 1.91 -14.69 7.02
C VAL A 134 0.98 -13.87 6.12
N PRO A 135 -0.16 -13.31 6.61
CA PRO A 135 -0.91 -12.33 5.84
C PRO A 135 0.06 -11.27 5.34
N ILE A 136 0.12 -11.10 4.03
CA ILE A 136 1.23 -10.41 3.37
C ILE A 136 1.26 -8.95 3.80
N ILE A 137 0.11 -8.39 4.16
CA ILE A 137 -0.04 -6.97 4.47
C ILE A 137 -1.00 -6.80 5.64
N ASN A 138 -0.53 -6.12 6.70
CA ASN A 138 -1.38 -5.67 7.80
C ASN A 138 -2.20 -4.46 7.34
N VAL A 139 -3.52 -4.66 7.21
CA VAL A 139 -4.44 -3.60 6.78
C VAL A 139 -4.42 -2.41 7.74
N SER A 140 -4.37 -2.64 9.06
CA SER A 140 -4.33 -1.56 10.04
C SER A 140 -3.11 -0.67 9.85
N SER A 141 -1.93 -1.28 9.67
CA SER A 141 -0.69 -0.56 9.35
C SER A 141 -0.81 0.26 8.07
N CYS A 142 -1.44 -0.30 7.02
CA CYS A 142 -1.64 0.42 5.76
C CYS A 142 -2.56 1.63 5.94
N PHE A 143 -3.67 1.45 6.65
CA PHE A 143 -4.61 2.53 6.96
C PHE A 143 -3.97 3.64 7.79
N ASP A 144 -3.27 3.30 8.87
CA ASP A 144 -2.60 4.26 9.74
C ASP A 144 -1.52 5.04 8.97
N ALA A 145 -0.74 4.34 8.13
CA ALA A 145 0.27 4.94 7.26
C ALA A 145 -0.36 5.87 6.20
N ALA A 146 -1.43 5.44 5.54
CA ALA A 146 -2.15 6.22 4.53
C ALA A 146 -2.75 7.50 5.16
N LEU A 147 -3.48 7.36 6.26
CA LEU A 147 -4.11 8.48 6.95
C LEU A 147 -3.06 9.45 7.51
N GLY A 148 -2.00 8.92 8.13
CA GLY A 148 -0.88 9.71 8.64
C GLY A 148 -0.19 10.52 7.53
N THR A 149 -0.01 9.91 6.35
CA THR A 149 0.57 10.59 5.19
C THR A 149 -0.32 11.72 4.69
N ILE A 150 -1.64 11.52 4.53
CA ILE A 150 -2.55 12.61 4.12
C ILE A 150 -2.52 13.75 5.14
N LYS A 151 -2.66 13.45 6.43
CA LYS A 151 -2.65 14.46 7.52
C LYS A 151 -1.34 15.24 7.55
N PHE A 152 -0.22 14.57 7.30
CA PHE A 152 1.07 15.23 7.22
C PHE A 152 1.17 16.21 6.05
N ILE A 153 0.78 15.77 4.84
CA ILE A 153 0.79 16.65 3.67
C ILE A 153 -0.15 17.83 3.91
N HIS A 154 -1.38 17.58 4.38
CA HIS A 154 -2.34 18.62 4.70
C HIS A 154 -1.80 19.67 5.70
N GLY A 155 -1.03 19.25 6.70
CA GLY A 155 -0.40 20.16 7.67
C GLY A 155 0.80 20.95 7.16
N ALA A 156 1.32 20.67 5.96
CA ALA A 156 2.49 21.34 5.40
C ALA A 156 2.15 22.73 4.81
N LYS A 157 3.19 23.55 4.55
CA LYS A 157 3.04 24.81 3.80
C LYS A 157 2.59 24.53 2.36
N LYS A 158 1.77 25.40 1.77
CA LYS A 158 1.18 25.23 0.42
C LYS A 158 2.18 24.87 -0.67
N GLU A 159 3.34 25.53 -0.72
CA GLU A 159 4.40 25.22 -1.69
C GLU A 159 4.94 23.79 -1.54
N LYS A 160 5.04 23.31 -0.30
CA LYS A 160 5.52 21.96 0.03
C LYS A 160 4.42 20.90 -0.21
N GLN A 161 3.15 21.25 -0.03
CA GLN A 161 2.01 20.37 -0.30
C GLN A 161 2.01 19.86 -1.73
N GLU A 162 2.16 20.76 -2.70
CA GLU A 162 2.15 20.41 -4.13
C GLU A 162 3.33 19.50 -4.52
N GLN A 163 4.53 19.81 -3.99
CA GLN A 163 5.70 18.95 -4.21
C GLN A 163 5.47 17.55 -3.63
N MET A 164 5.04 17.45 -2.37
CA MET A 164 4.84 16.17 -1.70
C MET A 164 3.71 15.35 -2.33
N LYS A 165 2.63 16.00 -2.76
CA LYS A 165 1.52 15.39 -3.51
C LYS A 165 2.04 14.74 -4.79
N LYS A 166 2.83 15.49 -5.58
CA LYS A 166 3.43 14.99 -6.81
C LYS A 166 4.34 13.79 -6.55
N GLU A 167 5.25 13.89 -5.59
CA GLU A 167 6.16 12.79 -5.23
C GLU A 167 5.42 11.54 -4.74
N LEU A 168 4.35 11.72 -3.97
CA LEU A 168 3.50 10.62 -3.52
C LEU A 168 2.86 9.92 -4.71
N TYR A 169 2.26 10.66 -5.65
CA TYR A 169 1.52 10.07 -6.78
C TYR A 169 2.46 9.31 -7.70
N GLU A 170 3.61 9.90 -8.06
CA GLU A 170 4.63 9.24 -8.86
C GLU A 170 5.16 7.95 -8.22
N LYS A 171 5.27 7.91 -6.89
CA LYS A 171 5.72 6.70 -6.17
C LYS A 171 4.64 5.63 -6.12
N LEU A 172 3.38 6.01 -5.91
CA LEU A 172 2.26 5.05 -5.89
C LEU A 172 2.01 4.41 -7.26
N GLU A 173 2.15 5.16 -8.36
CA GLU A 173 2.00 4.65 -9.73
C GLU A 173 3.01 3.53 -10.05
N ARG A 174 4.22 3.61 -9.50
CA ARG A 174 5.24 2.55 -9.66
C ARG A 174 4.82 1.24 -9.01
N TYR A 175 3.88 1.28 -8.06
CA TYR A 175 3.42 0.12 -7.32
C TYR A 175 2.09 -0.43 -7.81
N GLN A 176 1.48 0.14 -8.86
CA GLN A 176 0.33 -0.45 -9.52
C GLN A 176 0.67 -1.83 -10.09
N LEU A 177 -0.29 -2.74 -10.02
CA LEU A 177 -0.17 -4.09 -10.55
C LEU A 177 -0.41 -4.05 -12.07
N VAL A 178 0.46 -4.68 -12.86
CA VAL A 178 0.23 -4.77 -14.32
C VAL A 178 -0.82 -5.82 -14.63
N VAL A 179 -1.38 -5.86 -15.85
CA VAL A 179 -2.32 -6.93 -16.25
C VAL A 179 -1.58 -8.27 -16.26
N PHE A 180 -2.23 -9.36 -15.83
CA PHE A 180 -1.58 -10.68 -15.71
C PHE A 180 -0.81 -11.11 -16.97
N ASN A 181 -1.41 -10.89 -18.14
CA ASN A 181 -0.83 -11.27 -19.42
C ASN A 181 0.40 -10.43 -19.81
N GLU A 182 0.53 -9.22 -19.27
CA GLU A 182 1.63 -8.29 -19.54
C GLU A 182 2.87 -8.55 -18.66
N ILE A 183 2.73 -9.38 -17.63
CA ILE A 183 3.83 -9.79 -16.77
C ILE A 183 4.85 -10.58 -17.59
N LYS A 184 6.10 -10.12 -17.63
CA LYS A 184 7.18 -10.77 -18.40
C LYS A 184 7.76 -11.97 -17.67
#